data_AF-A0A6S5T8Z1-F1
#
_entry.id   AF-A0A6S5T8Z1-F1
#
_cell.length_a   1.000
_cell.length_b   1.000
_cell.length_c   1.000
_cell.angle_alpha   90.00
_cell.angle_beta   90.00
_cell.angle_gamma   90.00
#
_symmetry.space_group_name_H-M   'P 1'
#
loop_
_entity.id
_entity.type
_entity.pdbx_description
1 polymer ?
#
loop_
_entity_poly.entity_id
_entity_poly.type
_entity_poly.pdbx_seq_one_letter_code
_entity_poly.pdbx_strand_id
1 'polypeptide(L)'
;MKVWVLRHGEAEPRANTDAERRLTNHGREQVLRSAARLLGQPLQAIIASPYVRAQQTAALVHDALGLDEPVRTVPWLTPDSDVGQVIGELDQLGLEHVLLVSHQPLVGTLVGMLEHGHGQQPAPLSTATLAELEGDWPLAGLMTLHGLYHAG
;
A
#
# COMPACT_ATOMS: atom_id res chain seq x y z
N MET A 1 -11.31 -11.17 -5.27
CA MET A 1 -10.13 -10.30 -5.17
C MET A 1 -9.76 -9.95 -3.72
N LYS A 2 -8.46 -9.91 -3.39
CA LYS A 2 -7.87 -9.29 -2.20
C LYS A 2 -6.94 -8.13 -2.57
N VAL A 3 -7.09 -7.02 -1.87
CA VAL A 3 -6.23 -5.84 -2.00
C VAL A 3 -5.62 -5.56 -0.64
N TRP A 4 -4.29 -5.54 -0.60
CA TRP A 4 -3.55 -5.04 0.54
C TRP A 4 -3.09 -3.61 0.27
N VAL A 5 -3.28 -2.72 1.24
CA VAL A 5 -2.78 -1.34 1.16
C VAL A 5 -1.80 -1.12 2.30
N LEU A 6 -0.53 -0.91 1.94
CA LEU A 6 0.55 -0.64 2.88
C LEU A 6 0.99 0.81 2.76
N ARG A 7 0.87 1.56 3.85
CA ARG A 7 1.58 2.83 3.96
C ARG A 7 3.07 2.54 4.08
N HIS A 8 3.91 3.31 3.39
CA HIS A 8 5.37 3.23 3.54
C HIS A 8 5.81 3.23 5.02
N GLY A 9 6.95 2.58 5.32
CA GLY A 9 7.56 2.60 6.66
C GLY A 9 8.02 3.99 7.09
N GLU A 10 8.39 4.13 8.37
CA GLU A 10 8.92 5.41 8.86
C GLU A 10 10.11 5.88 8.00
N ALA A 11 10.10 7.17 7.65
CA ALA A 11 11.09 7.77 6.77
C ALA A 11 11.79 8.95 7.44
N GLU A 12 13.06 9.12 7.10
CA GLU A 12 13.92 10.22 7.57
C GLU A 12 13.21 11.56 7.46
N PRO A 13 13.40 12.50 8.41
CA PRO A 13 12.65 13.74 8.43
C PRO A 13 13.03 14.70 7.29
N ARG A 14 14.22 14.53 6.69
CA ARG A 14 14.76 15.43 5.65
C ARG A 14 15.53 14.67 4.58
N ALA A 15 15.46 15.18 3.36
CA ALA A 15 16.30 14.87 2.19
C ALA A 15 16.34 16.12 1.29
N ASN A 16 16.95 16.07 0.10
CA ASN A 16 16.93 17.23 -0.80
C ASN A 16 15.52 17.54 -1.32
N THR A 17 14.70 16.50 -1.51
CA THR A 17 13.28 16.59 -1.86
C THR A 17 12.47 15.61 -0.99
N ASP A 18 11.15 15.83 -0.84
CA ASP A 18 10.31 14.87 -0.09
C ASP A 18 10.34 13.47 -0.72
N ALA A 19 10.31 13.39 -2.05
CA ALA A 19 10.32 12.13 -2.80
C ALA A 19 11.60 11.30 -2.55
N GLU A 20 12.72 11.96 -2.23
CA GLU A 20 14.01 11.32 -1.96
C GLU A 20 14.17 10.81 -0.52
N ARG A 21 13.25 11.12 0.39
CA ARG A 21 13.33 10.65 1.77
C ARG A 21 13.37 9.12 1.82
N ARG A 22 14.35 8.61 2.54
CA ARG A 22 14.59 7.18 2.74
C ARG A 22 13.92 6.69 4.02
N LEU A 23 13.69 5.39 4.11
CA LEU A 23 13.28 4.77 5.37
C LEU A 23 14.35 4.98 6.45
N THR A 24 13.92 5.15 7.69
CA THR A 24 14.79 5.02 8.87
C THR A 24 15.09 3.54 9.12
N ASN A 25 16.03 3.21 10.01
CA ASN A 25 16.23 1.81 10.40
C ASN A 25 14.99 1.23 11.10
N HIS A 26 14.37 2.01 11.98
CA HIS A 26 13.12 1.63 12.63
C HIS A 26 11.99 1.37 11.63
N GLY A 27 11.85 2.24 10.62
CA GLY A 27 10.87 2.07 9.54
C GLY A 27 11.07 0.79 8.74
N ARG A 28 12.31 0.34 8.53
CA ARG A 28 12.58 -0.95 7.88
C ARG A 28 12.10 -2.12 8.73
N GLU A 29 12.36 -2.10 10.04
CA GLU A 29 11.90 -3.15 10.96
C GLU A 29 10.37 -3.20 11.02
N GLN A 30 9.72 -2.04 11.06
CA GLN A 30 8.26 -1.94 11.00
C GLN A 30 7.70 -2.59 9.73
N VAL A 31 8.30 -2.31 8.56
CA VAL A 31 7.88 -2.91 7.29
C VAL A 31 8.02 -4.42 7.30
N LEU A 32 9.11 -4.97 7.85
CA LEU A 32 9.30 -6.42 7.95
C LEU A 32 8.25 -7.09 8.85
N ARG A 33 7.80 -6.42 9.92
CA ARG A 33 6.67 -6.91 10.74
C ARG A 33 5.38 -6.99 9.94
N SER A 34 5.11 -6.00 9.08
CA SER A 34 3.95 -6.01 8.20
C SER A 34 4.08 -7.06 7.09
N ALA A 35 5.28 -7.22 6.51
CA ALA A 35 5.57 -8.24 5.49
C ALA A 35 5.29 -9.66 6.00
N ALA A 36 5.56 -9.94 7.28
CA ALA A 36 5.28 -11.25 7.88
C ALA A 36 3.78 -11.66 7.80
N ARG A 37 2.85 -10.70 7.70
CA ARG A 37 1.41 -10.98 7.52
C ARG A 37 1.06 -11.41 6.10
N LEU A 38 1.92 -11.12 5.14
CA LEU A 38 1.74 -11.46 3.73
C LEU A 38 2.39 -12.81 3.39
N LEU A 39 3.14 -13.43 4.31
CA LEU A 39 3.74 -14.75 4.09
C LEU A 39 2.66 -15.80 3.82
N GLY A 40 2.83 -16.55 2.74
CA GLY A 40 1.87 -17.57 2.30
C GLY A 40 0.62 -17.02 1.61
N GLN A 41 0.47 -15.69 1.49
CA GLN A 41 -0.60 -15.12 0.68
C GLN A 41 -0.30 -15.31 -0.81
N PRO A 42 -1.31 -15.61 -1.64
CA PRO A 42 -1.17 -15.81 -3.09
C PRO A 42 -0.99 -14.48 -3.87
N LEU A 43 -0.07 -13.63 -3.42
CA LEU A 43 0.17 -12.29 -3.97
C LEU A 43 0.70 -12.38 -5.41
N GLN A 44 0.05 -11.70 -6.35
CA GLN A 44 0.43 -11.70 -7.76
C GLN A 44 1.34 -10.53 -8.14
N ALA A 45 1.23 -9.40 -7.44
CA ALA A 45 2.07 -8.23 -7.70
C ALA A 45 2.21 -7.33 -6.46
N ILE A 46 3.35 -6.64 -6.41
CA ILE A 46 3.56 -5.48 -5.56
C ILE A 46 3.64 -4.26 -6.48
N ILE A 47 2.80 -3.26 -6.21
CA ILE A 47 2.73 -2.01 -6.96
C ILE A 47 3.05 -0.86 -6.02
N ALA A 48 3.97 -0.01 -6.41
CA ALA A 48 4.53 1.00 -5.52
C ALA A 48 4.62 2.38 -6.17
N SER A 49 4.42 3.40 -5.33
CA SER A 49 4.73 4.80 -5.63
C SER A 49 6.19 5.01 -6.02
N PRO A 50 6.55 5.95 -6.92
CA PRO A 50 7.93 6.20 -7.30
C PRO A 50 8.79 6.79 -6.16
N TYR A 51 8.21 7.22 -5.04
CA TYR A 51 8.96 7.81 -3.94
C TYR A 51 9.86 6.79 -3.24
N VAL A 52 11.06 7.21 -2.88
CA VAL A 52 12.12 6.31 -2.39
C VAL A 52 11.69 5.48 -1.19
N ARG A 53 11.01 6.08 -0.20
CA ARG A 53 10.48 5.37 0.97
C ARG A 53 9.44 4.28 0.63
N ALA A 54 8.62 4.50 -0.40
CA ALA A 54 7.65 3.50 -0.84
C ALA A 54 8.35 2.37 -1.60
N GLN A 55 9.32 2.71 -2.46
CA GLN A 55 10.15 1.73 -3.16
C GLN A 55 10.95 0.85 -2.19
N GLN A 56 11.57 1.44 -1.17
CA GLN A 56 12.28 0.69 -0.13
C GLN A 56 11.34 -0.19 0.71
N THR A 57 10.12 0.28 0.96
CA THR A 57 9.09 -0.53 1.63
C THR A 57 8.70 -1.73 0.78
N ALA A 58 8.42 -1.51 -0.50
CA ALA A 58 8.05 -2.55 -1.45
C ALA A 58 9.17 -3.58 -1.65
N ALA A 59 10.43 -3.14 -1.74
CA ALA A 59 11.58 -4.02 -1.85
C ALA A 59 11.74 -4.93 -0.62
N LEU A 60 11.58 -4.40 0.60
CA LEU A 60 11.63 -5.22 1.81
C LEU A 60 10.52 -6.28 1.85
N VAL A 61 9.31 -5.92 1.41
CA VAL A 61 8.21 -6.89 1.33
C VAL A 61 8.50 -7.94 0.26
N HIS A 62 8.92 -7.50 -0.93
CA HIS A 62 9.30 -8.37 -2.05
C HIS A 62 10.34 -9.41 -1.61
N ASP A 63 11.44 -8.96 -1.01
CA ASP A 63 12.53 -9.82 -0.55
C ASP A 63 12.09 -10.79 0.56
N ALA A 64 11.24 -10.32 1.48
CA ALA A 64 10.69 -11.16 2.56
C ALA A 64 9.75 -12.25 2.04
N LEU A 65 9.03 -11.99 0.95
CA LEU A 65 8.11 -12.94 0.34
C LEU A 65 8.78 -13.86 -0.70
N GLY A 66 9.96 -13.48 -1.21
CA GLY A 66 10.68 -14.24 -2.23
C GLY A 66 9.92 -14.32 -3.55
N LEU A 67 9.29 -13.22 -3.97
CA LEU A 67 8.55 -13.17 -5.24
C LEU A 67 9.52 -13.15 -6.43
N ASP A 68 9.11 -13.82 -7.53
CA ASP A 68 9.86 -13.79 -8.79
C ASP A 68 9.61 -12.50 -9.59
N GLU A 69 8.38 -11.99 -9.52
CA GLU A 69 7.94 -10.81 -10.28
C GLU A 69 8.41 -9.51 -9.63
N PRO A 70 9.04 -8.59 -10.40
CA PRO A 70 9.57 -7.36 -9.84
C PRO A 70 8.45 -6.41 -9.38
N VAL A 71 8.80 -5.54 -8.44
CA VAL A 71 7.93 -4.43 -8.01
C VAL A 71 7.59 -3.53 -9.21
N ARG A 72 6.28 -3.30 -9.42
CA ARG A 72 5.77 -2.41 -10.46
C ARG A 72 5.70 -0.98 -9.94
N THR A 73 6.39 -0.04 -10.58
CA THR A 73 6.37 1.37 -10.16
C THR A 73 5.38 2.16 -10.99
N VAL A 74 4.50 2.93 -10.33
CA VAL A 74 3.41 3.67 -10.99
C VAL A 74 3.23 5.08 -10.43
N PRO A 75 2.97 6.10 -11.27
CA PRO A 75 2.82 7.48 -10.82
C PRO A 75 1.50 7.74 -10.08
N TRP A 76 0.48 6.89 -10.26
CA TRP A 76 -0.83 7.04 -9.62
C TRP A 76 -0.87 6.59 -8.14
N LEU A 77 0.28 6.24 -7.55
CA LEU A 77 0.42 5.98 -6.10
C LEU A 77 1.18 7.09 -5.36
N THR A 78 1.27 8.31 -5.89
CA THR A 78 1.88 9.43 -5.16
C THR A 78 0.91 10.02 -4.12
N PRO A 79 1.40 10.76 -3.10
CA PRO A 79 0.51 11.33 -2.07
C PRO A 79 -0.63 12.20 -2.62
N ASP A 80 -0.40 12.87 -3.75
CA ASP A 80 -1.31 13.83 -4.37
C ASP A 80 -2.19 13.21 -5.48
N SER A 81 -2.10 11.89 -5.70
CA SER A 81 -2.89 11.21 -6.73
C SER A 81 -4.38 11.16 -6.36
N ASP A 82 -5.23 11.18 -7.40
CA ASP A 82 -6.67 11.03 -7.23
C ASP A 82 -7.05 9.58 -6.91
N VAL A 83 -7.91 9.38 -5.91
CA VAL A 83 -8.32 8.04 -5.47
C VAL A 83 -9.18 7.32 -6.52
N GLY A 84 -9.97 8.07 -7.31
CA GLY A 84 -10.75 7.51 -8.41
C GLY A 84 -9.85 6.98 -9.52
N GLN A 85 -8.76 7.68 -9.83
CA GLN A 85 -7.72 7.18 -10.72
C GLN A 85 -7.13 5.87 -10.19
N VAL A 86 -6.77 5.79 -8.91
CA VAL A 86 -6.20 4.57 -8.32
C VAL A 86 -7.15 3.38 -8.46
N ILE A 87 -8.45 3.59 -8.20
CA ILE A 87 -9.48 2.56 -8.37
C ILE A 87 -9.59 2.11 -9.83
N GLY A 88 -9.63 3.06 -10.77
CA GLY A 88 -9.72 2.75 -12.20
C GLY A 88 -8.51 1.97 -12.72
N GLU A 89 -7.30 2.33 -12.29
CA GLU A 89 -6.07 1.62 -12.63
C GLU A 89 -6.05 0.22 -12.00
N LEU A 90 -6.49 0.09 -10.75
CA LEU A 90 -6.59 -1.19 -10.04
C LEU A 90 -7.55 -2.16 -10.73
N ASP A 91 -8.70 -1.67 -11.19
CA ASP A 91 -9.68 -2.44 -11.98
C ASP A 91 -9.08 -2.92 -13.32
N GLN A 92 -8.40 -2.02 -14.04
CA GLN A 92 -7.77 -2.33 -15.33
C GLN A 92 -6.65 -3.39 -15.25
N LEU A 93 -5.99 -3.52 -14.10
CA LEU A 93 -4.95 -4.52 -13.90
C LEU A 93 -5.48 -5.96 -13.91
N GLY A 94 -6.76 -6.17 -13.57
CA GLY A 94 -7.39 -7.50 -13.54
C GLY A 94 -6.67 -8.52 -12.64
N LEU A 95 -6.02 -8.04 -11.57
CA LEU A 95 -5.32 -8.88 -10.60
C LEU A 95 -6.28 -9.32 -9.49
N GLU A 96 -6.25 -10.58 -9.10
CA GLU A 96 -7.02 -11.07 -7.96
C GLU A 96 -6.38 -10.71 -6.63
N HIS A 97 -5.04 -10.70 -6.52
CA HIS A 97 -4.34 -10.52 -5.25
C HIS A 97 -3.16 -9.56 -5.42
N VAL A 98 -3.25 -8.37 -4.83
CA VAL A 98 -2.27 -7.29 -5.07
C VAL A 98 -1.97 -6.46 -3.83
N LEU A 99 -0.72 -6.05 -3.69
CA LEU A 99 -0.25 -5.13 -2.66
C LEU A 99 0.03 -3.77 -3.29
N LEU A 100 -0.59 -2.72 -2.73
CA LEU A 100 -0.30 -1.33 -3.05
C LEU A 100 0.55 -0.71 -1.94
N VAL A 101 1.70 -0.11 -2.30
CA VAL A 101 2.61 0.57 -1.37
C VAL A 101 2.62 2.08 -1.66
N SER A 102 2.09 2.86 -0.73
CA SER A 102 1.78 4.28 -0.96
C SER A 102 1.85 5.14 0.31
N HIS A 103 1.18 6.30 0.32
CA HIS A 103 1.34 7.38 1.29
C HIS A 103 0.02 7.89 1.84
N GLN A 104 0.07 8.59 2.96
CA GLN A 104 -1.04 9.46 3.36
C GLN A 104 -1.01 10.77 2.54
N PRO A 105 -2.16 11.39 2.26
CA PRO A 105 -3.51 10.98 2.66
C PRO A 105 -4.13 9.85 1.80
N LEU A 106 -3.55 9.57 0.63
CA LEU A 106 -4.12 8.68 -0.38
C LEU A 106 -4.54 7.31 0.16
N VAL A 107 -3.69 6.63 0.94
CA VAL A 107 -4.00 5.28 1.44
C VAL A 107 -5.21 5.23 2.37
N GLY A 108 -5.36 6.23 3.24
CA GLY A 108 -6.53 6.31 4.13
C GLY A 108 -7.82 6.53 3.34
N THR A 109 -7.77 7.46 2.37
CA THR A 109 -8.89 7.74 1.47
C THR A 109 -9.24 6.55 0.59
N LEU A 110 -8.24 5.82 0.06
CA LEU A 110 -8.46 4.63 -0.78
C LEU A 110 -9.19 3.53 -0.01
N VAL A 111 -8.72 3.19 1.20
CA VAL A 111 -9.37 2.17 2.03
C VAL A 111 -10.81 2.58 2.34
N GLY A 112 -11.05 3.82 2.77
CA GLY A 112 -12.41 4.31 3.06
C GLY A 112 -13.31 4.36 1.82
N MET A 113 -12.76 4.67 0.64
CA MET A 113 -13.52 4.66 -0.61
C MET A 113 -13.92 3.24 -1.00
N LEU A 114 -13.00 2.28 -0.94
CA LEU A 114 -13.26 0.87 -1.25
C LEU A 114 -14.25 0.24 -0.27
N GLU A 115 -14.18 0.59 1.02
CA GLU A 115 -15.04 0.04 2.07
C GLU A 115 -16.42 0.70 2.15
N HIS A 116 -16.47 2.03 2.13
CA HIS A 116 -17.70 2.78 2.42
C HIS A 116 -18.32 3.46 1.19
N GLY A 117 -17.62 3.46 0.06
CA GLY A 117 -18.05 4.16 -1.14
C GLY A 117 -17.79 5.66 -1.12
N HIS A 118 -17.10 6.18 -0.10
CA HIS A 118 -16.79 7.60 0.04
C HIS A 118 -15.49 7.87 0.81
N GLY A 119 -14.82 8.98 0.51
CA GLY A 119 -13.59 9.41 1.20
C GLY A 119 -13.78 10.12 2.55
N GLN A 120 -15.02 10.23 3.07
CA GLN A 120 -15.32 11.00 4.29
C GLN A 120 -14.92 10.30 5.60
N GLN A 121 -14.58 9.01 5.52
CA GLN A 121 -14.14 8.18 6.65
C GLN A 121 -12.82 7.50 6.27
N PRO A 122 -11.70 8.23 6.20
CA PRO A 122 -10.42 7.66 5.82
C PRO A 122 -9.91 6.72 6.92
N ALA A 123 -9.33 5.58 6.51
CA ALA A 123 -8.76 4.64 7.45
C ALA A 123 -7.48 5.20 8.12
N PRO A 124 -7.26 4.97 9.43
CA PRO A 124 -6.15 5.54 10.18
C PRO A 124 -4.85 4.73 9.98
N LEU A 125 -4.19 4.86 8.82
CA LEU A 125 -2.92 4.17 8.56
C LEU A 125 -1.71 4.98 9.09
N SER A 126 -1.09 4.53 10.19
CA SER A 126 0.27 4.95 10.60
C SER A 126 1.33 4.33 9.68
N THR A 127 2.59 4.76 9.76
CA THR A 127 3.67 4.21 8.94
C THR A 127 3.74 2.69 9.08
N ALA A 128 4.00 2.00 7.96
CA ALA A 128 3.97 0.55 7.85
C ALA A 128 2.64 -0.13 8.24
N THR A 129 1.54 0.60 8.45
CA THR A 129 0.22 -0.05 8.63
C THR A 129 -0.20 -0.74 7.34
N LEU A 130 -0.60 -2.01 7.46
CA LEU A 130 -1.17 -2.82 6.40
C LEU A 130 -2.69 -2.92 6.59
N ALA A 131 -3.46 -2.50 5.58
CA ALA A 131 -4.88 -2.80 5.47
C ALA A 131 -5.10 -4.02 4.58
N GLU A 132 -6.02 -4.90 4.96
CA GLU A 132 -6.46 -6.05 4.15
C GLU A 132 -7.93 -5.87 3.78
N LEU A 133 -8.22 -5.79 2.48
CA LEU A 133 -9.56 -5.71 1.93
C LEU A 133 -9.85 -6.91 1.02
N GLU A 134 -11.10 -7.36 1.01
CA GLU A 134 -11.59 -8.43 0.13
C GLU A 134 -12.92 -8.03 -0.52
N GLY A 135 -13.12 -8.41 -1.77
CA GLY A 135 -14.36 -8.18 -2.52
C GLY A 135 -14.30 -8.77 -3.92
N ASP A 136 -15.42 -8.70 -4.64
CA ASP A 136 -15.49 -9.17 -6.02
C ASP A 136 -14.81 -8.20 -6.99
N TRP A 137 -14.88 -6.90 -6.69
CA TRP A 137 -14.36 -5.82 -7.54
C TRP A 137 -13.71 -4.73 -6.68
N PRO A 138 -12.65 -4.05 -7.18
CA PRO A 138 -12.01 -2.94 -6.48
C PRO A 138 -12.81 -1.63 -6.61
N LEU A 139 -14.14 -1.69 -6.57
CA LEU A 139 -15.00 -0.54 -6.74
C LEU A 139 -15.39 0.07 -5.40
N ALA A 140 -15.76 1.35 -5.43
CA ALA A 140 -16.14 2.09 -4.25
C ALA A 140 -17.31 1.42 -3.52
N GLY A 141 -17.12 1.10 -2.24
CA GLY A 141 -18.13 0.49 -1.35
C GLY A 141 -18.38 -1.01 -1.59
N LEU A 142 -17.58 -1.68 -2.42
CA LEU A 142 -17.75 -3.10 -2.74
C LEU A 142 -16.70 -4.02 -2.10
N MET A 143 -15.83 -3.49 -1.23
CA MET A 143 -14.86 -4.27 -0.50
C MET A 143 -15.14 -4.27 1.01
N THR A 144 -14.80 -5.36 1.68
CA THR A 144 -14.84 -5.49 3.14
C THR A 144 -13.43 -5.33 3.71
N LEU A 145 -13.25 -4.43 4.67
CA LEU A 145 -12.00 -4.31 5.44
C LEU A 145 -11.92 -5.44 6.48
N HIS A 146 -11.01 -6.38 6.31
CA HIS A 146 -10.80 -7.49 7.24
C HIS A 146 -9.89 -7.13 8.41
N GLY A 147 -8.99 -6.16 8.23
CA GLY A 147 -8.10 -5.75 9.30
C GLY A 147 -7.21 -4.57 8.97
N LEU A 148 -6.84 -3.84 10.01
CA LEU A 148 -5.76 -2.86 10.04
C LEU A 148 -4.67 -3.35 10.98
N TYR A 149 -3.48 -3.57 10.43
CA TYR A 149 -2.36 -4.15 11.16
C TYR A 149 -1.27 -3.10 11.31
N HIS A 150 -1.21 -2.50 12.48
CA HIS A 150 -0.20 -1.50 12.82
C HIS A 150 1.13 -2.16 13.17
N ALA A 151 2.22 -1.62 12.62
CA ALA A 151 3.57 -2.00 13.00
C ALA A 151 3.96 -1.22 14.26
N GLY A 152 3.52 -1.72 15.43
CA GLY A 152 3.94 -1.21 16.73
C GLY A 152 5.45 -1.26 16.93
#